data_AF-A0A1S3E9N5-F1
#
_entry.id   AF-A0A1S3E9N5-F1
#
_cell.length_a   1.000
_cell.length_b   1.000
_cell.length_c   1.000
_cell.angle_alpha   90.00
_cell.angle_beta   90.00
_cell.angle_gamma   90.00
#
_symmetry.space_group_name_H-M   'P 1'
#
loop_
_entity.id
_entity.type
_entity.pdbx_description
1 polymer ?
#
loop_
_entity_poly.entity_id
_entity_poly.type
_entity_poly.pdbx_seq_one_letter_code
_entity_poly.pdbx_strand_id
1 'polypeptide(L)'
;MSKPNQEPPSILIREVWAYNLPYEFYLIREAIDSARFGEMLIMSGLVFNKSVVWVTFHSAYDFGYLVKALTRQNLPDKLEDFLYVVRNFFGDNVYDIKHVVRFCNALYGGLERVASVLNVSRSRTIGEFHQTASDSLLT
;
A
#
# COMPACT_ATOMS: atom_id res chain seq x y z
N MET A 1 32.08 25.45 16.52
CA MET A 1 31.09 24.74 17.36
C MET A 1 30.42 23.69 16.50
N SER A 2 30.84 22.43 16.65
CA SER A 2 30.23 21.27 16.00
C SER A 2 28.90 20.93 16.67
N LYS A 3 27.83 20.76 15.89
CA LYS A 3 26.52 20.30 16.41
C LYS A 3 26.69 18.91 17.05
N PRO A 4 26.05 18.63 18.20
CA PRO A 4 26.08 17.29 18.78
C PRO A 4 25.45 16.29 17.81
N ASN A 5 26.08 15.13 17.71
CA ASN A 5 25.63 13.98 16.95
C ASN A 5 24.27 13.54 17.51
N GLN A 6 23.16 13.90 16.85
CA GLN A 6 21.87 13.32 17.18
C GLN A 6 21.88 11.88 16.67
N GLU A 7 21.86 10.91 17.57
CA GLU A 7 21.60 9.52 17.20
C GLU A 7 20.31 9.45 16.38
N PRO A 8 20.28 8.67 15.29
CA PRO A 8 19.07 8.55 14.48
C PRO A 8 17.92 8.07 15.36
N PRO A 9 16.68 8.57 15.15
CA PRO A 9 15.54 8.16 15.94
C PRO A 9 15.40 6.63 15.88
N SER A 10 15.24 6.00 17.03
CA SER A 10 15.04 4.55 17.10
C SER A 10 13.73 4.18 16.40
N ILE A 11 13.80 3.31 15.41
CA ILE A 11 12.62 2.74 14.78
C ILE A 11 11.99 1.79 15.81
N LEU A 12 10.79 2.13 16.28
CA LEU A 12 10.00 1.32 17.20
C LEU A 12 9.03 0.46 16.39
N ILE A 13 9.26 -0.86 16.37
CA ILE A 13 8.27 -1.83 15.88
C ILE A 13 7.28 -2.10 17.03
N ARG A 14 5.99 -1.91 16.78
CA ARG A 14 4.91 -2.08 17.76
C ARG A 14 4.03 -3.24 17.34
N GLU A 15 3.80 -4.18 18.26
CA GLU A 15 2.90 -5.31 18.02
C GLU A 15 1.44 -4.94 18.28
N VAL A 16 0.56 -5.36 17.38
CA VAL A 16 -0.88 -5.10 17.45
C VAL A 16 -1.63 -6.38 17.78
N TRP A 17 -2.34 -6.38 18.90
CA TRP A 17 -3.12 -7.46 19.46
C TRP A 17 -4.56 -7.00 19.72
N ALA A 18 -5.48 -7.92 19.97
CA ALA A 18 -6.89 -7.59 20.21
C ALA A 18 -7.10 -6.61 21.39
N TYR A 19 -6.28 -6.72 22.45
CA TYR A 19 -6.43 -5.92 23.67
C TYR A 19 -5.84 -4.50 23.57
N ASN A 20 -4.84 -4.27 22.70
CA ASN A 20 -4.26 -2.93 22.47
C ASN A 20 -4.70 -2.33 21.14
N LEU A 21 -5.54 -3.03 20.36
CA LEU A 21 -6.03 -2.61 19.05
C LEU A 21 -6.53 -1.15 19.04
N PRO A 22 -7.43 -0.70 19.94
CA PRO A 22 -7.94 0.66 19.89
C PRO A 22 -6.85 1.72 20.13
N TYR A 23 -5.88 1.42 21.00
CA TYR A 23 -4.79 2.32 21.35
C TYR A 23 -3.77 2.42 20.22
N GLU A 24 -3.38 1.29 19.62
CA GLU A 24 -2.47 1.30 18.47
C GLU A 24 -3.12 2.00 17.26
N PHE A 25 -4.42 1.78 17.01
CA PHE A 25 -5.14 2.54 15.99
C PHE A 25 -5.21 4.05 16.29
N TYR A 26 -5.31 4.45 17.55
CA TYR A 26 -5.24 5.86 17.94
C TYR A 26 -3.85 6.43 17.60
N LEU A 27 -2.77 5.77 18.01
CA LEU A 27 -1.40 6.20 17.70
C LEU A 27 -1.13 6.27 16.19
N ILE A 28 -1.58 5.28 15.42
CA ILE A 28 -1.41 5.26 13.96
C ILE A 28 -2.16 6.41 13.30
N ARG A 29 -3.38 6.72 13.77
CA ARG A 29 -4.18 7.86 13.26
C ARG A 29 -3.52 9.20 13.56
N GLU A 30 -2.90 9.35 14.73
CA GLU A 30 -2.18 10.56 15.12
C GLU A 30 -0.81 10.68 14.41
N ALA A 31 -0.19 9.55 14.02
CA ALA A 31 1.12 9.55 13.40
C ALA A 31 1.12 10.14 11.97
N ILE A 32 0.11 9.81 11.16
CA ILE A 32 -0.03 10.32 9.80
C ILE A 32 -1.49 10.74 9.57
N ASP A 33 -1.70 12.04 9.44
CA ASP A 33 -3.00 12.56 9.03
C ASP A 33 -3.30 12.15 7.57
N SER A 34 -4.38 11.40 7.42
CA SER A 34 -4.85 10.89 6.12
C SER A 34 -5.16 11.98 5.10
N ALA A 35 -5.59 13.17 5.52
CA ALA A 35 -5.86 14.28 4.59
C ALA A 35 -4.55 14.85 4.04
N ARG A 36 -3.60 15.14 4.92
CA ARG A 36 -2.24 15.58 4.54
C ARG A 36 -1.53 14.56 3.67
N PHE A 37 -1.67 13.26 3.96
CA PHE A 37 -1.14 12.21 3.10
C PHE A 37 -1.76 12.26 1.70
N GLY A 38 -3.08 12.41 1.60
CA GLY A 38 -3.79 12.55 0.33
C GLY A 38 -3.32 13.75 -0.49
N GLU A 39 -3.16 14.91 0.15
CA GLU A 39 -2.60 16.13 -0.47
C GLU A 39 -1.18 15.89 -1.00
N MET A 40 -0.30 15.30 -0.19
CA MET A 40 1.06 14.97 -0.60
C MET A 40 1.10 13.99 -1.76
N LEU A 41 0.20 12.99 -1.77
CA LEU A 41 0.10 12.03 -2.87
C LEU A 41 -0.32 12.72 -4.18
N ILE A 42 -1.26 13.66 -4.14
CA ILE A 42 -1.63 14.48 -5.30
C ILE A 42 -0.44 15.32 -5.78
N MET A 43 0.24 16.01 -4.86
CA MET A 43 1.37 16.87 -5.18
C MET A 43 2.61 16.10 -5.67
N SER A 44 2.73 14.81 -5.36
CA SER A 44 3.84 13.96 -5.80
C SER A 44 3.86 13.71 -7.31
N GLY A 45 2.72 13.90 -8.00
CA GLY A 45 2.56 13.54 -9.41
C GLY A 45 2.44 12.04 -9.68
N LEU A 46 2.22 11.22 -8.63
CA LEU A 46 1.97 9.79 -8.78
C LEU A 46 0.53 9.49 -9.25
N VAL A 47 -0.44 10.31 -8.82
CA VAL A 47 -1.82 10.27 -9.31
C VAL A 47 -2.03 11.31 -10.41
N PHE A 48 -3.06 11.12 -11.23
CA PHE A 48 -3.34 11.90 -12.44
C PHE A 48 -2.20 11.90 -13.47
N ASN A 49 -1.33 10.89 -13.43
CA ASN A 49 -0.18 10.78 -14.30
C ASN A 49 -0.23 9.47 -15.10
N LYS A 50 -0.49 9.59 -16.40
CA LYS A 50 -0.63 8.44 -17.31
C LYS A 50 0.67 7.68 -17.54
N SER A 51 1.82 8.26 -17.21
CA SER A 51 3.13 7.60 -17.34
C SER A 51 3.45 6.70 -16.14
N VAL A 52 2.69 6.80 -15.05
CA VAL A 52 2.86 5.95 -13.87
C VAL A 52 2.16 4.62 -14.10
N VAL A 53 2.81 3.54 -13.68
CA VAL A 53 2.25 2.20 -13.67
C VAL A 53 2.05 1.78 -12.22
N TRP A 54 0.84 1.33 -11.90
CA TRP A 54 0.48 0.80 -10.59
C TRP A 54 0.48 -0.72 -10.64
N VAL A 55 1.36 -1.34 -9.87
CA VAL A 55 1.43 -2.80 -9.71
C VAL A 55 0.95 -3.14 -8.31
N THR A 56 -0.02 -4.05 -8.21
CA THR A 56 -0.70 -4.35 -6.95
C THR A 56 -0.96 -5.85 -6.81
N PHE A 57 -1.36 -6.31 -5.62
CA PHE A 57 -1.74 -7.71 -5.40
C PHE A 57 -3.07 -7.79 -4.65
N HIS A 58 -4.15 -8.15 -5.36
CA HIS A 58 -5.51 -8.29 -4.80
C HIS A 58 -6.05 -6.98 -4.20
N SER A 59 -6.02 -5.91 -4.98
CA SER A 59 -5.91 -4.54 -4.45
C SER A 59 -7.22 -3.77 -4.32
N ALA A 60 -8.36 -4.47 -4.26
CA ALA A 60 -9.66 -3.82 -4.11
C ALA A 60 -9.72 -2.93 -2.85
N TYR A 61 -9.21 -3.46 -1.73
CA TYR A 61 -9.15 -2.70 -0.47
C TYR A 61 -8.09 -1.60 -0.51
N ASP A 62 -6.93 -1.85 -1.11
CA ASP A 62 -5.84 -0.85 -1.21
C ASP A 62 -6.32 0.41 -1.91
N PHE A 63 -6.94 0.25 -3.09
CA PHE A 63 -7.54 1.37 -3.80
C PHE A 63 -8.72 1.98 -3.06
N GLY A 64 -9.53 1.18 -2.35
CA GLY A 64 -10.60 1.68 -1.49
C GLY A 64 -10.08 2.66 -0.43
N TYR A 65 -9.01 2.30 0.27
CA TYR A 65 -8.38 3.17 1.27
C TYR A 65 -7.73 4.40 0.66
N LEU A 66 -7.02 4.27 -0.47
CA LEU A 66 -6.40 5.40 -1.15
C LEU A 66 -7.45 6.39 -1.69
N VAL A 67 -8.51 5.90 -2.33
CA VAL A 67 -9.62 6.75 -2.80
C VAL A 67 -10.31 7.42 -1.62
N LYS A 68 -10.51 6.71 -0.50
CA LYS A 68 -11.08 7.30 0.73
C LYS A 68 -10.19 8.42 1.28
N ALA A 69 -8.87 8.23 1.27
CA ALA A 69 -7.91 9.24 1.72
C ALA A 69 -7.88 10.46 0.78
N LEU A 70 -7.85 10.23 -0.53
CA LEU A 70 -7.78 11.27 -1.57
C LEU A 70 -9.07 12.09 -1.69
N THR A 71 -10.23 11.44 -1.59
CA THR A 71 -11.52 12.11 -1.79
C THR A 71 -12.10 12.67 -0.50
N ARG A 72 -11.78 12.06 0.65
CA ARG A 72 -12.39 12.37 1.95
C ARG A 72 -13.92 12.22 1.98
N GLN A 73 -14.48 11.53 0.99
CA GLN A 73 -15.92 11.28 0.86
C GLN A 73 -16.26 9.82 1.15
N ASN A 74 -17.56 9.49 1.21
CA ASN A 74 -17.96 8.08 1.17
C ASN A 74 -17.56 7.46 -0.17
N LEU A 75 -17.17 6.19 -0.14
CA LEU A 75 -16.87 5.47 -1.37
C LEU A 75 -18.18 5.31 -2.17
N PRO A 76 -18.11 5.31 -3.51
CA PRO A 76 -19.29 5.05 -4.33
C PRO A 76 -19.91 3.69 -4.01
N ASP A 77 -21.24 3.64 -3.94
CA ASP A 77 -21.99 2.41 -3.62
C ASP A 77 -21.97 1.39 -4.77
N LYS A 78 -21.72 1.86 -6.00
CA LYS A 78 -21.65 1.01 -7.19
C LYS A 78 -20.20 0.78 -7.61
N LEU A 79 -19.92 -0.45 -8.03
CA LEU A 79 -18.61 -0.83 -8.53
C LEU A 79 -18.19 -0.01 -9.76
N GLU A 80 -19.10 0.29 -10.68
CA GLU A 80 -18.82 1.09 -11.89
C GLU A 80 -18.33 2.50 -11.54
N ASP A 81 -18.99 3.16 -10.59
CA ASP A 81 -18.64 4.49 -10.12
C ASP A 81 -17.31 4.47 -9.36
N PHE A 82 -17.09 3.43 -8.53
CA PHE A 82 -15.81 3.23 -7.84
C PHE A 82 -14.66 3.06 -8.85
N LEU A 83 -14.83 2.20 -9.85
CA LEU A 83 -13.83 1.99 -10.90
C LEU A 83 -13.59 3.24 -11.74
N TYR A 84 -14.62 4.05 -11.99
CA TYR A 84 -14.46 5.36 -12.63
C TYR A 84 -13.57 6.28 -11.80
N VAL A 85 -13.78 6.37 -10.48
CA VAL A 85 -12.93 7.16 -9.58
C VAL A 85 -11.50 6.63 -9.57
N VAL A 86 -11.30 5.31 -9.48
CA VAL A 86 -9.97 4.70 -9.54
C VAL A 86 -9.26 5.06 -10.85
N ARG A 87 -9.91 4.91 -12.01
CA ARG A 87 -9.31 5.28 -13.31
C ARG A 87 -8.95 6.75 -13.39
N ASN A 88 -9.76 7.65 -12.82
CA ASN A 88 -9.44 9.08 -12.82
C ASN A 88 -8.16 9.39 -12.04
N PHE A 89 -7.98 8.80 -10.85
CA PHE A 89 -6.77 9.04 -10.04
C PHE A 89 -5.54 8.26 -10.54
N PHE A 90 -5.70 7.00 -10.92
CA PHE A 90 -4.58 6.07 -11.12
C PHE A 90 -4.32 5.73 -12.61
N GLY A 91 -5.19 6.18 -13.52
CA GLY A 91 -5.09 5.91 -14.94
C GLY A 91 -5.47 4.48 -15.31
N ASP A 92 -5.14 4.10 -16.55
CA ASP A 92 -5.44 2.77 -17.11
C ASP A 92 -4.30 1.76 -16.89
N ASN A 93 -3.12 2.23 -16.47
CA ASN A 93 -1.93 1.41 -16.27
C ASN A 93 -1.91 0.78 -14.87
N VAL A 94 -2.95 0.00 -14.55
CA VAL A 94 -3.10 -0.70 -13.27
C VAL A 94 -3.07 -2.22 -13.50
N TYR A 95 -2.13 -2.90 -12.86
CA TYR A 95 -1.93 -4.34 -12.97
C TYR A 95 -2.07 -5.01 -11.60
N ASP A 96 -3.18 -5.71 -11.41
CA ASP A 96 -3.35 -6.57 -10.24
C ASP A 96 -2.69 -7.93 -10.52
N ILE A 97 -1.53 -8.17 -9.90
CA ILE A 97 -0.76 -9.40 -10.03
C ILE A 97 -1.59 -10.63 -9.65
N LYS A 98 -2.48 -10.52 -8.65
CA LYS A 98 -3.38 -11.63 -8.29
C LYS A 98 -4.32 -11.99 -9.43
N HIS A 99 -4.73 -11.00 -10.23
CA HIS A 99 -5.50 -11.23 -11.45
C HIS A 99 -4.62 -11.80 -12.57
N VAL A 100 -3.45 -11.20 -12.82
CA VAL A 100 -2.52 -11.60 -13.88
C VAL A 100 -2.09 -13.07 -13.75
N VAL A 101 -1.75 -13.52 -12.54
CA VAL A 101 -1.28 -14.92 -12.33
C VAL A 101 -2.33 -15.96 -12.70
N ARG A 102 -3.63 -15.62 -12.75
CA ARG A 102 -4.69 -16.55 -13.18
C ARG A 102 -4.55 -16.97 -14.65
N PHE A 103 -3.79 -16.20 -15.43
CA PHE A 103 -3.51 -16.47 -16.84
C PHE A 103 -2.12 -17.09 -17.06
N CYS A 104 -1.35 -17.32 -15.99
CA CYS A 104 -0.05 -17.95 -16.04
C CYS A 104 -0.17 -19.41 -15.58
N ASN A 105 0.21 -20.36 -16.45
CA ASN A 105 0.24 -21.77 -16.06
C ASN A 105 1.18 -21.96 -14.85
N ALA A 106 0.73 -22.73 -13.87
CA ALA A 106 1.44 -23.05 -12.63
C ALA A 106 1.61 -21.93 -11.57
N LEU A 107 1.14 -20.70 -11.82
CA LEU A 107 1.11 -19.65 -10.78
C LEU A 107 -0.25 -19.58 -10.10
N TYR A 108 -0.28 -19.77 -8.78
CA TYR A 108 -1.51 -19.68 -7.98
C TYR A 108 -1.19 -19.46 -6.50
N GLY A 109 -2.23 -19.14 -5.73
CA GLY A 109 -2.12 -18.89 -4.28
C GLY A 109 -1.85 -17.43 -3.93
N GLY A 110 -1.40 -17.18 -2.70
CA GLY A 110 -1.06 -15.84 -2.20
C GLY A 110 0.31 -15.35 -2.69
N LEU A 111 0.65 -14.10 -2.36
CA LEU A 111 1.87 -13.42 -2.82
C LEU A 111 3.13 -14.25 -2.54
N GLU A 112 3.24 -14.79 -1.32
CA GLU A 112 4.36 -15.69 -0.93
C GLU A 112 4.55 -16.88 -1.85
N ARG A 113 3.45 -17.53 -2.20
CA ARG A 113 3.51 -18.73 -3.03
C ARG A 113 3.93 -18.37 -4.44
N VAL A 114 3.36 -17.29 -4.97
CA VAL A 114 3.73 -16.79 -6.30
C VAL A 114 5.22 -16.42 -6.32
N ALA A 115 5.69 -15.66 -5.34
CA ALA A 115 7.10 -15.29 -5.21
C ALA A 115 8.02 -16.52 -5.09
N SER A 116 7.64 -17.50 -4.26
CA SER A 116 8.37 -18.76 -4.09
C SER A 116 8.50 -19.53 -5.40
N VAL A 117 7.41 -19.67 -6.18
CA VAL A 117 7.44 -20.36 -7.48
C VAL A 117 8.32 -19.62 -8.49
N LEU A 118 8.37 -18.28 -8.41
CA LEU A 118 9.21 -17.45 -9.26
C LEU A 118 10.66 -17.31 -8.75
N ASN A 119 11.04 -18.00 -7.67
CA ASN A 119 12.33 -17.86 -6.99
C ASN A 119 12.67 -16.41 -6.58
N VAL A 120 11.64 -15.60 -6.32
CA VAL A 120 11.78 -14.25 -5.75
C VAL A 120 11.75 -14.38 -4.23
N SER A 121 12.82 -13.94 -3.58
CA SER A 121 12.96 -13.97 -2.12
C SER A 121 12.94 -12.55 -1.56
N ARG A 122 12.32 -12.36 -0.39
CA ARG A 122 12.53 -11.13 0.38
C ARG A 122 14.01 -11.01 0.75
N SER A 123 14.57 -9.81 0.63
CA SER A 123 15.90 -9.54 1.17
C SER A 123 15.85 -9.69 2.70
N ARG A 124 16.73 -10.55 3.24
CA ARG A 124 16.81 -10.89 4.67
C ARG A 124 17.09 -9.70 5.59
N THR A 125 17.44 -8.55 5.02
CA THR A 125 17.84 -7.33 5.73
C THR A 125 16.72 -6.28 5.84
N ILE A 126 15.59 -6.42 5.12
CA ILE A 126 14.64 -5.30 4.90
C ILE A 126 13.17 -5.59 5.31
N GLY A 127 12.78 -6.79 5.74
CA GLY A 127 11.43 -6.91 6.27
C GLY A 127 11.04 -8.25 6.86
N GLU A 128 10.33 -8.19 7.97
CA GLU A 128 9.54 -9.30 8.47
C GLU A 128 8.40 -9.62 7.49
N PHE A 129 7.91 -10.86 7.57
CA PHE A 129 6.67 -11.23 6.88
C PHE A 129 5.52 -10.33 7.35
N HIS A 130 4.59 -10.00 6.45
CA HIS A 130 3.35 -9.28 6.77
C HIS A 130 3.51 -7.83 7.25
N GLN A 131 4.61 -7.16 6.90
CA GLN A 131 4.69 -5.71 6.96
C GLN A 131 4.32 -5.10 5.59
N THR A 132 3.41 -4.13 5.56
CA THR A 132 2.85 -3.55 4.31
C THR A 132 3.91 -3.07 3.32
N ALA A 133 4.99 -2.46 3.82
CA ALA A 133 6.09 -1.99 2.96
C ALA A 133 6.91 -3.16 2.35
N SER A 134 7.16 -4.20 3.14
CA SER A 134 7.82 -5.43 2.70
C SER A 134 6.99 -6.15 1.63
N ASP A 135 5.67 -6.20 1.82
CA ASP A 135 4.74 -6.81 0.86
C ASP A 135 4.61 -5.98 -0.43
N SER A 136 4.67 -4.64 -0.31
CA SER A 136 4.70 -3.75 -1.48
C SER A 136 5.98 -3.89 -2.30
N LEU A 137 7.12 -4.18 -1.66
CA LEU A 137 8.39 -4.44 -2.35
C LEU A 137 8.41 -5.83 -3.02
N LEU A 138 7.70 -6.81 -2.44
CA LEU A 138 7.60 -8.16 -3.00
C LEU A 138 6.63 -8.25 -4.19
N THR A 139 5.66 -7.33 -4.25
CA THR A 139 4.68 -7.21 -5.34
C THR A 139 5.33 -6.68 -6.61
#